data_AF-A0A8X6GK45-F1
#
_entry.id   AF-A0A8X6GK45-F1
#
_cell.length_a   1.000
_cell.length_b   1.000
_cell.length_c   1.000
_cell.angle_alpha   90.00
_cell.angle_beta   90.00
_cell.angle_gamma   90.00
#
_symmetry.space_group_name_H-M   'P 1'
#
loop_
_entity.id
_entity.type
_entity.pdbx_description
1 polymer ?
#
loop_
_entity_poly.entity_id
_entity_poly.type
_entity_poly.pdbx_seq_one_letter_code
_entity_poly.pdbx_strand_id
1 'polypeptide(L)'
;MMEEASALVEEMQNHEGKPTDFVSTLKSSSNVNVALKYVGPSNPSSIAPGLRKFCKIFKIGGFDYASKTIKNFTSFTRNEITHHKTSPSLRDIEDFINCYLDKLSEISKGKFSKNYFSEKMLEGNLAVLFLGASDTISSSLGWLLRLMCKYKDMQDKVYAEVIEAVGKDGKVRYEDRHRIPFTFAVLMEMQRFVSIVPLSGTRKASNDIPVR
;
A
#
# COMPACT_ATOMS: atom_id res chain seq x y z
N MET A 1 -11.95 2.62 4.96
CA MET A 1 -10.99 2.63 6.08
C MET A 1 -11.62 2.27 7.42
N MET A 2 -12.47 3.11 8.05
CA MET A 2 -13.09 2.74 9.35
C MET A 2 -14.03 1.54 9.24
N GLU A 3 -14.80 1.44 8.15
CA GLU A 3 -15.66 0.28 7.87
C GLU A 3 -14.87 -1.02 7.68
N GLU A 4 -13.76 -0.96 6.94
CA GLU A 4 -12.86 -2.12 6.74
C GLU A 4 -12.19 -2.54 8.06
N ALA A 5 -11.81 -1.58 8.91
CA ALA A 5 -11.28 -1.87 10.23
C ALA A 5 -12.33 -2.55 11.13
N SER A 6 -13.57 -2.08 11.10
CA SER A 6 -14.68 -2.72 11.82
C SER A 6 -14.96 -4.14 11.32
N ALA A 7 -14.99 -4.34 9.99
CA ALA A 7 -15.17 -5.67 9.40
C ALA A 7 -14.04 -6.64 9.80
N LEU A 8 -12.78 -6.17 9.82
CA LEU A 8 -11.65 -6.96 10.29
C LEU A 8 -11.76 -7.32 11.78
N VAL A 9 -12.22 -6.38 12.62
CA VAL A 9 -12.46 -6.66 14.04
C VAL A 9 -13.56 -7.70 14.22
N GLU A 10 -14.67 -7.60 13.49
CA GLU A 10 -15.74 -8.59 13.51
C GLU A 10 -15.25 -9.97 13.05
N GLU A 11 -14.47 -10.03 11.97
CA GLU A 11 -13.83 -11.27 11.51
C GLU A 11 -12.96 -11.89 12.62
N MET A 12 -12.13 -11.07 13.28
CA MET A 12 -11.27 -11.54 14.38
C MET A 12 -12.06 -12.01 15.61
N GLN A 13 -13.17 -11.35 15.94
CA GLN A 13 -14.06 -11.76 17.03
C GLN A 13 -14.72 -13.11 16.74
N ASN A 14 -15.07 -13.40 15.49
CA ASN A 14 -15.65 -14.69 15.09
C ASN A 14 -14.67 -15.88 15.20
N HIS A 15 -13.38 -15.62 15.41
CA HIS A 15 -12.33 -16.64 15.53
C HIS A 15 -12.03 -17.11 16.97
N GLU A 16 -12.88 -16.79 17.96
CA GLU A 16 -12.70 -17.05 19.39
C GLU A 16 -11.93 -18.34 19.73
N GLY A 17 -10.73 -18.18 20.30
CA GLY A 17 -9.91 -19.24 20.88
C GLY A 17 -8.99 -20.01 19.92
N LYS A 18 -9.04 -19.74 18.61
CA LYS A 18 -8.14 -20.38 17.62
C LYS A 18 -6.95 -19.47 17.27
N PRO A 19 -5.73 -20.02 17.14
CA PRO A 19 -4.60 -19.25 16.61
C PRO A 19 -4.93 -18.75 15.20
N THR A 20 -4.96 -17.42 15.01
CA THR A 20 -5.17 -16.79 13.70
C THR A 20 -3.85 -16.25 13.18
N ASP A 21 -3.49 -16.61 11.94
CA ASP A 21 -2.39 -15.95 11.23
C ASP A 21 -2.86 -14.61 10.69
N PHE A 22 -2.86 -13.62 11.58
CA PHE A 22 -3.29 -12.25 11.29
C PHE A 22 -2.49 -11.62 10.14
N VAL A 23 -1.21 -11.99 9.97
CA VAL A 23 -0.39 -11.47 8.86
C VAL A 23 -0.88 -12.02 7.53
N SER A 24 -1.32 -13.28 7.50
CA SER A 24 -1.94 -13.86 6.30
C SER A 24 -3.28 -13.20 5.95
N THR A 25 -4.12 -12.90 6.96
CA THR A 25 -5.41 -12.21 6.79
C THR A 25 -5.21 -10.79 6.24
N LEU A 26 -4.20 -10.07 6.72
CA LEU A 26 -3.89 -8.72 6.22
C LEU A 26 -3.19 -8.68 4.86
N LYS A 27 -2.59 -9.78 4.41
CA LYS A 27 -1.88 -9.82 3.12
C LYS A 27 -2.89 -9.94 1.98
N SER A 28 -3.43 -8.81 1.52
CA SER A 28 -4.55 -8.84 0.58
C SER A 28 -4.21 -9.21 -0.86
N SER A 29 -2.94 -9.40 -1.28
CA SER A 29 -2.71 -9.99 -2.60
C SER A 29 -1.36 -10.68 -2.79
N SER A 30 -1.40 -11.90 -3.32
CA SER A 30 -0.24 -12.62 -3.86
C SER A 30 0.42 -11.87 -5.03
N ASN A 31 -0.33 -10.99 -5.72
CA ASN A 31 0.12 -10.30 -6.92
C ASN A 31 1.17 -9.21 -6.64
N VAL A 32 1.05 -8.47 -5.53
CA VAL A 32 1.99 -7.40 -5.13
C VAL A 32 3.36 -7.98 -4.78
N ASN A 33 3.39 -9.06 -4.00
CA ASN A 33 4.61 -9.77 -3.62
C ASN A 33 5.41 -10.28 -4.84
N VAL A 34 4.70 -10.74 -5.88
CA VAL A 34 5.31 -11.16 -7.15
C VAL A 34 5.95 -9.95 -7.85
N ALA A 35 5.26 -8.82 -7.95
CA ALA A 35 5.84 -7.64 -8.57
C ALA A 35 7.11 -7.17 -7.84
N LEU A 36 7.11 -7.09 -6.51
CA LEU A 36 8.29 -6.73 -5.73
C LEU A 36 9.46 -7.71 -5.92
N LYS A 37 9.20 -9.02 -5.91
CA LYS A 37 10.22 -10.06 -6.09
C LYS A 37 10.91 -10.00 -7.47
N TYR A 38 10.16 -9.69 -8.52
CA TYR A 38 10.64 -9.75 -9.91
C TYR A 38 11.02 -8.40 -10.52
N VAL A 39 10.65 -7.29 -9.88
CA VAL A 39 10.96 -5.92 -10.34
C VAL A 39 11.85 -5.18 -9.34
N GLY A 40 12.10 -5.75 -8.16
CA GLY A 40 12.96 -5.16 -7.14
C GLY A 40 14.43 -5.02 -7.55
N PRO A 41 15.17 -4.11 -6.90
CA PRO A 41 16.58 -3.83 -7.19
C PRO A 41 17.51 -5.00 -6.79
N SER A 42 17.06 -5.89 -5.91
CA SER A 42 17.79 -7.10 -5.50
C SER A 42 17.70 -8.26 -6.50
N ASN A 43 16.89 -8.12 -7.56
CA ASN A 43 16.76 -9.15 -8.58
C ASN A 43 17.87 -9.01 -9.64
N PRO A 44 18.69 -10.05 -9.92
CA PRO A 44 19.76 -9.96 -10.93
C PRO A 44 19.28 -9.55 -12.32
N SER A 45 18.04 -9.88 -12.67
CA SER A 45 17.43 -9.47 -13.95
C SER A 45 17.14 -7.97 -14.05
N SER A 46 17.11 -7.25 -12.92
CA SER A 46 16.97 -5.80 -12.86
C SER A 46 18.31 -5.08 -13.09
N ILE A 47 19.43 -5.79 -12.91
CA ILE A 47 20.79 -5.24 -13.03
C ILE A 47 21.36 -5.50 -14.43
N ALA A 48 21.12 -6.68 -14.99
CA ALA A 48 21.64 -7.07 -16.30
C ALA A 48 20.65 -6.76 -17.44
N PRO A 49 20.97 -5.82 -18.36
CA PRO A 49 20.12 -5.54 -19.53
C PRO A 49 19.86 -6.80 -20.36
N GLY A 50 18.61 -7.02 -20.76
CA GLY A 50 18.22 -8.16 -21.59
C GLY A 50 18.01 -9.49 -20.84
N LEU A 51 18.58 -9.67 -19.64
CA LEU A 51 18.45 -10.91 -18.86
C LEU A 51 16.99 -11.23 -18.52
N ARG A 52 16.20 -10.22 -18.16
CA ARG A 52 14.75 -10.39 -17.94
C ARG A 52 14.02 -10.95 -19.16
N LYS A 53 14.38 -10.50 -20.37
CA LYS A 53 13.77 -10.96 -21.62
C LYS A 53 14.19 -12.40 -21.92
N PHE A 54 15.47 -12.72 -21.73
CA PHE A 54 16.01 -14.08 -21.84
C PHE A 54 15.29 -15.04 -20.88
N CYS A 55 15.25 -14.73 -19.57
CA CYS A 55 14.60 -15.59 -18.58
C CYS A 55 13.10 -15.79 -18.87
N LYS A 56 12.42 -14.77 -19.40
CA LYS A 56 11.02 -14.88 -19.82
C LYS A 56 10.84 -15.81 -21.04
N ILE A 57 11.68 -15.70 -22.05
CA ILE A 57 11.61 -16.53 -23.27
C ILE A 57 11.80 -18.00 -22.91
N PHE A 58 12.80 -18.30 -22.09
CA PHE A 58 13.14 -19.67 -21.70
C PHE A 58 12.37 -20.17 -20.45
N LYS A 59 11.42 -19.38 -19.93
CA LYS A 59 10.64 -19.68 -18.70
C LYS A 59 11.52 -20.05 -17.49
N ILE A 60 12.68 -19.42 -17.38
CA ILE A 60 13.63 -19.65 -16.29
C ILE A 60 13.21 -18.80 -15.09
N GLY A 61 13.25 -19.38 -13.89
CA GLY A 61 13.14 -18.63 -12.63
C GLY A 61 11.79 -17.96 -12.37
N GLY A 62 10.70 -18.35 -13.08
CA GLY A 62 9.35 -17.85 -12.82
C GLY A 62 9.02 -16.47 -13.43
N PHE A 63 9.85 -15.97 -14.36
CA PHE A 63 9.61 -14.70 -15.04
C PHE A 63 8.39 -14.69 -15.97
N ASP A 64 7.97 -15.85 -16.45
CA ASP A 64 6.73 -16.05 -17.21
C ASP A 64 5.51 -15.87 -16.31
N TYR A 65 5.50 -16.50 -15.13
CA TYR A 65 4.50 -16.31 -14.10
C TYR A 65 4.42 -14.84 -13.67
N ALA A 66 5.56 -14.21 -13.35
CA ALA A 66 5.61 -12.80 -13.02
C ALA A 66 5.05 -11.90 -14.13
N SER A 67 5.37 -12.20 -15.39
CA SER A 67 4.82 -11.47 -16.54
C SER A 67 3.30 -11.66 -16.69
N LYS A 68 2.75 -12.83 -16.32
CA LYS A 68 1.30 -13.08 -16.34
C LYS A 68 0.61 -12.29 -15.21
N THR A 69 1.17 -12.32 -14.01
CA THR A 69 0.65 -11.56 -12.86
C THR A 69 0.62 -10.06 -13.12
N ILE A 70 1.71 -9.48 -13.65
CA ILE A 70 1.74 -8.05 -14.00
C ILE A 70 0.67 -7.72 -15.04
N LYS A 71 0.51 -8.56 -16.08
CA LYS A 71 -0.53 -8.35 -17.10
C LYS A 71 -1.93 -8.38 -16.50
N ASN A 72 -2.22 -9.35 -15.64
CA ASN A 72 -3.52 -9.47 -14.98
C ASN A 72 -3.83 -8.22 -14.14
N PHE A 73 -2.85 -7.73 -13.37
CA PHE A 73 -3.01 -6.52 -12.59
C PHE A 73 -3.23 -5.29 -13.47
N THR A 74 -2.45 -5.10 -14.53
CA THR A 74 -2.66 -4.00 -15.49
C THR A 74 -4.05 -4.06 -16.13
N SER A 75 -4.53 -5.25 -16.50
CA SER A 75 -5.88 -5.42 -17.04
C SER A 75 -6.95 -5.06 -16.00
N PHE A 76 -6.79 -5.47 -14.75
CA PHE A 76 -7.68 -5.08 -13.65
C PHE A 76 -7.74 -3.55 -13.50
N THR A 77 -6.59 -2.88 -13.42
CA THR A 77 -6.53 -1.41 -13.32
C THR A 77 -7.23 -0.72 -14.49
N ARG A 78 -7.03 -1.20 -15.72
CA ARG A 78 -7.68 -0.62 -16.91
C ARG A 78 -9.19 -0.81 -16.89
N ASN A 79 -9.64 -1.99 -16.46
CA ASN A 79 -11.06 -2.28 -16.32
C ASN A 79 -11.70 -1.36 -15.28
N GLU A 80 -11.02 -1.12 -14.16
CA GLU A 80 -11.52 -0.22 -13.12
C GLU A 80 -11.62 1.24 -13.60
N ILE A 81 -10.59 1.74 -14.30
CA ILE A 81 -10.65 3.08 -14.92
C ILE A 81 -11.81 3.17 -15.92
N THR A 82 -12.01 2.13 -16.73
CA THR A 82 -13.12 2.07 -17.68
C THR A 82 -14.46 2.11 -16.96
N HIS A 83 -14.59 1.35 -15.88
CA HIS A 83 -15.78 1.28 -15.07
C HIS A 83 -16.15 2.66 -14.49
N HIS A 84 -15.18 3.41 -13.96
CA HIS A 84 -15.38 4.79 -13.49
C HIS A 84 -15.85 5.73 -14.61
N LYS A 85 -15.34 5.55 -15.85
CA LYS A 85 -15.74 6.36 -17.01
C LYS A 85 -17.15 6.04 -17.52
N THR A 86 -17.62 4.80 -17.38
CA THR A 86 -18.88 4.35 -17.98
C THR A 86 -20.03 4.21 -16.99
N SER A 87 -19.75 3.99 -15.71
CA SER A 87 -20.78 3.72 -14.71
C SER A 87 -21.37 5.01 -14.13
N PRO A 88 -22.68 5.25 -14.24
CA PRO A 88 -23.32 6.41 -13.62
C PRO A 88 -23.18 6.44 -12.10
N SER A 89 -23.12 5.27 -11.44
CA SER A 89 -23.04 5.18 -9.98
C SER A 89 -21.68 5.59 -9.42
N LEU A 90 -20.63 5.54 -10.24
CA LEU A 90 -19.27 5.90 -9.82
C LEU A 90 -18.93 7.35 -10.15
N ARG A 91 -19.73 8.03 -10.98
CA ARG A 91 -19.40 9.35 -11.51
C ARG A 91 -19.18 10.41 -10.43
N ASP A 92 -19.97 10.36 -9.36
CA ASP A 92 -19.96 11.37 -8.30
C ASP A 92 -19.22 10.89 -7.04
N ILE A 93 -18.48 9.77 -7.13
CA ILE A 93 -17.66 9.27 -6.02
C ILE A 93 -16.35 10.07 -5.97
N GLU A 94 -16.05 10.65 -4.80
CA GLU A 94 -14.80 11.36 -4.57
C GLU A 94 -13.67 10.36 -4.26
N ASP A 95 -13.07 9.81 -5.31
CA ASP A 95 -11.91 8.93 -5.22
C ASP A 95 -10.75 9.39 -6.11
N PHE A 96 -9.60 8.74 -5.95
CA PHE A 96 -8.39 9.08 -6.69
C PHE A 96 -8.56 8.96 -8.21
N ILE A 97 -9.35 8.00 -8.70
CA ILE A 97 -9.54 7.75 -10.13
C ILE A 97 -10.34 8.91 -10.72
N ASN A 98 -11.49 9.23 -10.13
CA ASN A 98 -12.35 10.32 -10.58
C ASN A 98 -11.65 11.68 -10.49
N CYS A 99 -10.97 11.99 -9.37
CA CYS A 99 -10.20 13.22 -9.27
C CYS A 99 -9.12 13.34 -10.36
N TYR A 100 -8.46 12.23 -10.72
CA TYR A 100 -7.48 12.24 -11.81
C TYR A 100 -8.13 12.41 -13.18
N LEU A 101 -9.28 11.76 -13.43
CA LEU A 101 -10.04 11.89 -14.68
C LEU A 101 -10.60 13.30 -14.86
N ASP A 102 -11.11 13.92 -13.79
CA ASP A 102 -11.53 15.32 -13.79
C ASP A 102 -10.36 16.23 -14.11
N LYS A 103 -9.19 15.97 -13.51
CA LYS A 103 -7.99 16.75 -13.82
C LYS A 103 -7.56 16.60 -15.28
N LEU A 104 -7.64 15.40 -15.84
CA LEU A 104 -7.41 15.16 -17.26
C LEU A 104 -8.39 15.95 -18.15
N SER A 105 -9.67 15.98 -17.77
CA SER A 105 -10.73 16.74 -18.47
C SER A 105 -10.44 18.25 -18.45
N GLU A 106 -10.09 18.82 -17.30
CA GLU A 106 -9.68 20.22 -17.19
C GLU A 106 -8.49 20.56 -18.09
N ILE A 107 -7.45 19.73 -18.07
CA ILE A 107 -6.24 19.92 -18.86
C ILE A 107 -6.57 19.90 -20.36
N SER A 108 -7.41 18.95 -20.80
CA SER A 108 -7.83 18.84 -22.20
C SER A 108 -8.61 20.06 -22.71
N LYS A 109 -9.26 20.80 -21.80
CA LYS A 109 -10.01 22.03 -22.11
C LYS A 109 -9.13 23.30 -22.06
N GLY A 110 -7.94 23.22 -21.45
CA GLY A 110 -7.02 24.36 -21.26
C GLY A 110 -5.90 24.45 -22.30
N LYS A 111 -5.20 25.60 -22.32
CA LYS A 111 -4.01 25.87 -23.18
C LYS A 111 -2.68 25.32 -22.61
N PHE A 112 -2.71 24.38 -21.67
CA PHE A 112 -1.48 23.82 -21.09
C PHE A 112 -0.86 22.77 -22.02
N SER A 113 0.03 23.22 -22.90
CA SER A 113 0.65 22.39 -23.96
C SER A 113 1.67 21.37 -23.45
N LYS A 114 2.09 21.45 -22.18
CA LYS A 114 3.02 20.49 -21.57
C LYS A 114 2.52 20.04 -20.20
N ASN A 115 2.09 18.78 -20.12
CA ASN A 115 1.71 18.12 -18.87
C ASN A 115 2.14 16.65 -18.91
N TYR A 116 2.21 16.01 -17.73
CA TYR A 116 2.56 14.59 -17.59
C TYR A 116 1.33 13.71 -17.33
N PHE A 117 0.12 14.28 -17.41
CA PHE A 117 -1.11 13.57 -17.14
C PHE A 117 -1.51 12.77 -18.37
N SER A 118 -1.79 11.49 -18.17
CA SER A 118 -2.36 10.62 -19.20
C SER A 118 -3.05 9.46 -18.53
N GLU A 119 -3.98 8.80 -19.23
CA GLU A 119 -4.61 7.58 -18.73
C GLU A 119 -3.57 6.48 -18.45
N LYS A 120 -2.49 6.42 -19.24
CA LYS A 120 -1.36 5.52 -18.99
C LYS A 120 -0.60 5.86 -17.70
N MET A 121 -0.49 7.15 -17.37
CA MET A 121 0.10 7.57 -16.10
C MET A 121 -0.83 7.27 -14.93
N LEU A 122 -2.15 7.38 -15.10
CA LEU A 122 -3.13 6.92 -14.12
C LEU A 122 -3.00 5.41 -13.85
N GLU A 123 -2.92 4.58 -14.90
CA GLU A 123 -2.66 3.14 -14.76
C GLU A 123 -1.38 2.88 -13.94
N GLY A 124 -0.29 3.60 -14.24
CA GLY A 124 0.97 3.49 -13.52
C GLY A 124 0.90 3.94 -12.06
N ASN A 125 0.21 5.06 -11.78
CA ASN A 125 0.04 5.60 -10.44
C ASN A 125 -0.78 4.64 -9.56
N LEU A 126 -1.87 4.09 -10.09
CA LEU A 126 -2.66 3.07 -9.40
C LEU A 126 -1.80 1.85 -9.07
N ALA A 127 -0.98 1.37 -10.03
CA ALA A 127 -0.06 0.27 -9.77
C ALA A 127 0.91 0.59 -8.63
N VAL A 128 1.54 1.77 -8.63
CA VAL A 128 2.47 2.16 -7.55
C VAL A 128 1.75 2.29 -6.20
N LEU A 129 0.54 2.83 -6.16
CA LEU A 129 -0.25 2.94 -4.94
C LEU A 129 -0.55 1.56 -4.33
N PHE A 130 -1.05 0.62 -5.12
CA PHE A 130 -1.33 -0.74 -4.64
C PHE A 130 -0.06 -1.49 -4.23
N LEU A 131 1.00 -1.39 -5.04
CA LEU A 131 2.28 -2.05 -4.75
C LEU A 131 2.92 -1.50 -3.47
N GLY A 132 2.85 -0.18 -3.27
CA GLY A 132 3.45 0.49 -2.12
C GLY A 132 2.65 0.29 -0.83
N ALA A 133 1.32 0.34 -0.89
CA ALA A 133 0.47 0.37 0.31
C ALA A 133 0.16 -1.01 0.89
N SER A 134 0.14 -2.08 0.07
CA SER A 134 -0.34 -3.38 0.53
C SER A 134 0.61 -4.03 1.54
N ASP A 135 1.80 -4.47 1.11
CA ASP A 135 2.70 -5.22 2.00
C ASP A 135 3.28 -4.36 3.13
N THR A 136 3.46 -3.05 2.92
CA THR A 136 4.07 -2.16 3.92
C THR A 136 3.16 -1.91 5.12
N ILE A 137 1.86 -1.68 4.90
CA ILE A 137 0.88 -1.47 5.96
C ILE A 137 0.66 -2.79 6.72
N SER A 138 0.47 -3.90 6.01
CA SER A 138 0.25 -5.21 6.64
C SER A 138 1.46 -5.64 7.48
N SER A 139 2.68 -5.40 7.01
CA SER A 139 3.90 -5.67 7.77
C SER A 139 4.02 -4.76 8.99
N SER A 140 3.72 -3.47 8.85
CA SER A 140 3.75 -2.51 9.97
C SER A 140 2.77 -2.90 11.07
N LEU A 141 1.54 -3.28 10.71
CA LEU A 141 0.52 -3.69 11.66
C LEU A 141 0.88 -5.02 12.35
N GLY A 142 1.42 -5.98 11.59
CA GLY A 142 1.94 -7.23 12.16
C GLY A 142 3.06 -7.00 13.19
N TRP A 143 3.98 -6.09 12.92
CA TRP A 143 5.03 -5.71 13.87
C TRP A 143 4.50 -4.98 15.09
N LEU A 144 3.55 -4.04 14.90
CA LEU A 144 2.91 -3.34 15.99
C LEU A 144 2.25 -4.33 16.97
N LEU A 145 1.44 -5.26 16.47
CA LEU A 145 0.80 -6.29 17.30
C LEU A 145 1.82 -7.18 18.00
N ARG A 146 2.89 -7.57 17.30
CA ARG A 146 3.97 -8.37 17.89
C ARG A 146 4.65 -7.63 19.06
N LEU A 147 4.88 -6.33 18.91
CA LEU A 147 5.43 -5.49 19.98
C LEU A 147 4.45 -5.35 21.14
N MET A 148 3.16 -5.14 20.89
CA MET A 148 2.12 -5.09 21.95
C MET A 148 2.01 -6.42 22.71
N CYS A 149 2.16 -7.55 22.03
CA CYS A 149 2.20 -8.86 22.70
C CYS A 149 3.41 -9.02 23.61
N LYS A 150 4.56 -8.42 23.26
CA LYS A 150 5.80 -8.51 24.03
C LYS A 150 5.85 -7.50 25.19
N TYR A 151 5.36 -6.28 24.98
CA TYR A 151 5.41 -5.17 25.92
C TYR A 151 4.00 -4.83 26.41
N LYS A 152 3.49 -5.67 27.32
CA LYS A 152 2.11 -5.59 27.82
C LYS A 152 1.81 -4.29 28.56
N ASP A 153 2.80 -3.76 29.28
CA ASP A 153 2.71 -2.46 29.93
C ASP A 153 2.44 -1.31 28.94
N MET A 154 3.03 -1.38 27.75
CA MET A 154 2.78 -0.41 26.68
C MET A 154 1.41 -0.64 26.04
N GLN A 155 1.00 -1.89 25.84
CA GLN A 155 -0.34 -2.24 25.34
C GLN A 155 -1.44 -1.71 26.26
N ASP A 156 -1.30 -1.89 27.56
CA ASP A 156 -2.29 -1.46 28.56
C ASP A 156 -2.41 0.07 28.59
N LYS A 157 -1.29 0.80 28.47
CA LYS A 157 -1.29 2.26 28.39
C LYS A 157 -1.94 2.77 27.11
N VAL A 158 -1.66 2.16 25.96
CA VAL A 158 -2.33 2.50 24.70
C VAL A 158 -3.83 2.26 24.80
N TYR A 159 -4.22 1.11 25.35
CA TYR A 159 -5.64 0.81 25.55
C TYR A 159 -6.31 1.83 26.48
N ALA A 160 -5.70 2.14 27.63
CA ALA A 160 -6.23 3.12 28.57
C ALA A 160 -6.40 4.50 27.94
N GLU A 161 -5.39 5.00 27.22
CA GLU A 161 -5.44 6.30 26.54
C GLU A 161 -6.53 6.35 25.46
N VAL A 162 -6.65 5.29 24.64
CA VAL A 162 -7.69 5.23 23.60
C VAL A 162 -9.08 5.20 24.25
N ILE A 163 -9.30 4.40 25.29
CA ILE A 163 -10.59 4.32 25.98
C ILE A 163 -10.94 5.63 26.68
N GLU A 164 -9.96 6.34 27.25
CA GLU A 164 -10.18 7.67 27.83
C GLU A 164 -10.56 8.70 26.76
N ALA A 165 -9.90 8.66 25.60
CA ALA A 165 -10.17 9.59 24.51
C ALA A 165 -11.54 9.33 23.85
N VAL A 166 -11.83 8.09 23.43
CA VAL A 166 -13.02 7.84 22.60
C VAL A 166 -14.15 7.14 23.35
N GLY A 167 -13.89 6.53 24.50
CA GLY A 167 -14.84 5.66 25.20
C GLY A 167 -14.80 4.22 24.69
N LYS A 168 -15.38 3.28 25.46
CA LYS A 168 -15.40 1.85 25.11
C LYS A 168 -16.11 1.54 23.80
N ASP A 169 -17.21 2.23 23.55
CA ASP A 169 -18.02 2.09 22.33
C ASP A 169 -17.78 3.26 21.35
N GLY A 170 -16.71 4.02 21.60
CA GLY A 170 -16.33 5.17 20.80
C GLY A 170 -15.83 4.79 19.42
N LYS A 171 -16.26 5.51 18.39
CA LYS A 171 -15.64 5.41 17.06
C LYS A 171 -14.43 6.33 17.02
N VAL A 172 -13.23 5.73 16.86
CA VAL A 172 -12.00 6.49 16.65
C VAL A 172 -12.09 7.27 15.34
N ARG A 173 -11.82 8.58 15.40
CA ARG A 173 -11.71 9.42 14.21
C ARG A 173 -10.30 9.97 14.08
N TYR A 174 -9.89 10.32 12.87
CA TYR A 174 -8.58 10.92 12.67
C TYR A 174 -8.44 12.27 13.39
N GLU A 175 -9.56 12.97 13.59
CA GLU A 175 -9.63 14.20 14.38
C GLU A 175 -9.22 13.98 15.84
N ASP A 176 -9.48 12.80 16.43
CA ASP A 176 -9.13 12.48 17.82
C ASP A 176 -7.64 12.24 18.04
N ARG A 177 -6.81 12.27 16.98
CA ARG A 177 -5.36 11.99 17.07
C ARG A 177 -4.63 12.83 18.13
N HIS A 178 -5.08 14.06 18.37
CA HIS A 178 -4.48 14.96 19.36
C HIS A 178 -4.74 14.53 20.80
N ARG A 179 -5.71 13.64 21.02
CA ARG A 179 -6.15 13.12 22.32
C ARG A 179 -5.45 11.80 22.67
N ILE A 180 -4.69 11.23 21.73
CA ILE A 180 -3.96 9.96 21.90
C ILE A 180 -2.44 10.10 21.64
N PRO A 181 -1.74 11.07 22.27
CA PRO A 181 -0.32 11.34 22.01
C PRO A 181 0.61 10.16 22.33
N PHE A 182 0.32 9.36 23.36
CA PHE A 182 1.13 8.20 23.72
C PHE A 182 1.00 7.09 22.67
N THR A 183 -0.21 6.81 22.19
CA THR A 183 -0.46 5.87 21.09
C THR A 183 0.31 6.29 19.85
N PHE A 184 0.31 7.58 19.53
CA PHE A 184 1.09 8.09 18.40
C PHE A 184 2.61 7.95 18.62
N ALA A 185 3.10 8.19 19.84
CA ALA A 185 4.49 7.96 20.20
C ALA A 185 4.90 6.48 20.03
N VAL A 186 4.03 5.53 20.40
CA VAL A 186 4.29 4.09 20.18
C VAL A 186 4.33 3.74 18.70
N LEU A 187 3.44 4.31 17.88
CA LEU A 187 3.48 4.12 16.42
C LEU A 187 4.79 4.64 15.82
N MET A 188 5.23 5.84 16.22
CA MET A 188 6.51 6.40 15.77
C MET A 188 7.70 5.56 16.22
N GLU A 189 7.70 5.09 17.47
CA GLU A 189 8.78 4.25 18.00
C GLU A 189 8.82 2.89 17.30
N MET A 190 7.67 2.30 16.96
CA MET A 190 7.61 1.09 16.14
C MET A 190 8.25 1.32 14.77
N GLN A 191 7.93 2.43 14.10
CA GLN A 191 8.52 2.76 12.80
C GLN A 191 10.03 3.03 12.89
N ARG A 192 10.50 3.61 13.99
CA ARG A 192 11.93 3.83 14.25
C ARG A 192 12.66 2.51 14.51
N PHE A 193 12.06 1.62 15.30
CA PHE A 193 12.64 0.34 15.69
C PHE A 193 12.60 -0.69 14.55
N VAL A 194 11.50 -0.71 13.79
CA VAL A 194 11.26 -1.64 12.69
C VAL A 194 11.29 -0.89 11.36
N SER A 195 12.42 -0.97 10.68
CA SER A 195 12.48 -0.50 9.30
C SER A 195 11.87 -1.53 8.35
N ILE A 196 10.64 -1.28 7.90
CA ILE A 196 9.92 -2.14 6.93
C ILE A 196 10.61 -2.13 5.56
N VAL A 197 11.24 -1.01 5.19
CA VAL A 197 11.96 -0.84 3.92
C VAL A 197 13.38 -0.31 4.20
N PRO A 198 14.30 -1.15 4.71
CA PRO A 198 15.59 -0.71 5.26
C PRO A 198 16.54 -0.12 4.21
N LEU A 199 16.41 -0.53 2.94
CA LEU A 199 17.29 -0.07 1.86
C LEU A 199 16.67 1.04 1.00
N SER A 200 15.45 1.49 1.30
CA SER A 200 14.72 2.48 0.48
C SER A 200 14.77 2.17 -1.03
N GLY A 201 14.31 3.11 -1.87
CA GLY A 201 14.53 3.04 -3.31
C GLY A 201 15.93 3.53 -3.70
N THR A 202 16.56 2.87 -4.67
CA THR A 202 17.86 3.31 -5.23
C THR A 202 17.77 4.74 -5.79
N ARG A 203 18.77 5.57 -5.50
CA ARG A 203 18.87 6.92 -6.04
C ARG A 203 19.89 6.95 -7.18
N LYS A 204 19.60 7.71 -8.23
CA LYS A 204 20.53 8.00 -9.32
C LYS A 204 20.83 9.50 -9.28
N ALA A 205 22.11 9.85 -9.18
CA ALA A 205 22.55 11.23 -9.31
C ALA A 205 22.31 11.72 -10.75
N SER A 206 21.64 12.86 -10.90
CA SER A 206 21.40 13.48 -12.22
C SER A 206 22.61 14.27 -12.70
N ASN A 207 23.43 14.79 -11.77
CA ASN A 207 24.70 15.47 -11.97
C ASN A 207 25.62 15.11 -10.80
N ASP A 208 26.88 15.56 -10.84
CA ASP A 208 27.82 15.33 -9.74
C ASP A 208 27.34 16.03 -8.45
N ILE A 209 27.38 15.29 -7.34
CA ILE A 209 26.94 15.76 -6.02
C ILE A 209 28.07 15.50 -5.02
N PRO A 210 28.69 16.55 -4.44
CA PRO A 210 29.62 16.35 -3.33
C PRO A 210 28.85 15.89 -2.10
N VAL A 211 29.20 14.72 -1.57
CA VAL A 211 28.68 14.21 -0.29
C VAL A 211 29.78 14.46 0.74
N ARG A 212 29.51 15.36 1.69
CA ARG A 212 30.40 15.66 2.81
C ARG A 212 29.98 14.89 4.05
#